data_AF-A0A8K0UEF4-F1
#
_entry.id   AF-A0A8K0UEF4-F1
#
_cell.length_a   1.000
_cell.length_b   1.000
_cell.length_c   1.000
_cell.angle_alpha   90.00
_cell.angle_beta   90.00
_cell.angle_gamma   90.00
#
_symmetry.space_group_name_H-M   'P 1'
#
loop_
_entity.id
_entity.type
_entity.pdbx_description
1 polymer ?
#
loop_
_entity_poly.entity_id
_entity_poly.type
_entity_poly.pdbx_seq_one_letter_code
_entity_poly.pdbx_strand_id
1 'polypeptide(L)'
;MAFPLSSPSTLPLLPTAPAVDPVTASPTPRLPLTRPPSSIPLLVQHNAVDTNISVTSFSEVQPSALHNTLAADNTLILDIRPHSAYTLGRLPNALPMSVPSTLLKRPGFSLRLRALTLFP
;
A
#
# COMPACT_ATOMS: atom_id res chain seq x y z
N MET A 1 -56.72 20.49 -1.91
CA MET A 1 -55.47 20.31 -2.71
C MET A 1 -54.65 21.57 -2.57
N ALA A 2 -53.50 21.51 -1.88
CA ALA A 2 -52.53 22.61 -1.82
C ALA A 2 -51.15 22.01 -1.53
N PHE A 3 -50.23 22.13 -2.50
CA PHE A 3 -48.84 21.71 -2.38
C PHE A 3 -47.99 22.90 -1.92
N PRO A 4 -47.12 22.77 -0.90
CA PRO A 4 -46.14 23.81 -0.61
C PRO A 4 -44.94 23.72 -1.58
N LEU A 5 -44.54 24.91 -2.05
CA LEU A 5 -43.50 25.17 -3.03
C LEU A 5 -42.10 24.75 -2.55
N SER A 6 -41.33 24.16 -3.49
CA SER A 6 -39.89 23.94 -3.41
C SER A 6 -39.12 25.23 -3.08
N SER A 7 -38.17 25.12 -2.14
CA SER A 7 -37.12 26.12 -1.95
C SER A 7 -35.95 25.85 -2.92
N PRO A 8 -35.36 26.87 -3.57
CA PRO A 8 -34.19 26.70 -4.42
C PRO A 8 -32.89 26.57 -3.61
N SER A 9 -32.05 25.62 -4.04
CA SER A 9 -30.70 25.34 -3.56
C SER A 9 -29.80 26.58 -3.56
N THR A 10 -29.20 26.89 -2.41
CA THR A 10 -28.08 27.83 -2.32
C THR A 10 -26.77 27.04 -2.41
N LEU A 11 -26.09 27.11 -3.56
CA LEU A 11 -24.73 26.60 -3.70
C LEU A 11 -23.74 27.62 -3.12
N PRO A 12 -22.73 27.20 -2.33
CA PRO A 12 -21.71 28.11 -1.83
C PRO A 12 -20.80 28.58 -2.97
N LEU A 13 -20.61 29.90 -3.05
CA LEU A 13 -19.70 30.58 -3.96
C LEU A 13 -18.25 30.10 -3.74
N LEU A 14 -17.61 29.63 -4.80
CA LEU A 14 -16.19 29.30 -4.82
C LEU A 14 -15.35 30.60 -4.70
N PRO A 15 -14.27 30.64 -3.91
CA PRO A 15 -13.38 31.80 -3.87
C PRO A 15 -12.61 31.93 -5.18
N THR A 16 -12.76 33.06 -5.86
CA THR A 16 -11.92 33.50 -6.98
C THR A 16 -10.48 33.69 -6.48
N ALA A 17 -9.57 32.82 -6.91
CA ALA A 17 -8.14 33.02 -6.68
C ALA A 17 -7.63 34.21 -7.52
N PRO A 18 -6.79 35.09 -6.96
CA PRO A 18 -6.17 36.17 -7.73
C PRO A 18 -5.17 35.59 -8.74
N ALA A 19 -5.28 36.07 -9.98
CA ALA A 19 -4.30 35.85 -11.03
C ALA A 19 -2.96 36.46 -10.61
N VAL A 20 -1.91 35.65 -10.59
CA VAL A 20 -0.53 36.09 -10.36
C VAL A 20 0.26 35.79 -11.63
N ASP A 21 1.01 36.80 -12.06
CA ASP A 21 1.68 36.96 -13.34
C ASP A 21 2.70 35.86 -13.73
N PRO A 22 3.00 35.69 -15.03
CA PRO A 22 4.03 34.77 -15.52
C PRO A 22 5.43 35.36 -15.28
N VAL A 23 6.12 34.88 -14.24
CA VAL A 23 7.51 35.26 -13.95
C VAL A 23 8.46 34.13 -14.37
N THR A 24 9.23 34.43 -15.41
CA THR A 24 10.64 34.09 -15.62
C THR A 24 11.03 32.62 -15.52
N ALA A 25 11.17 31.98 -16.69
CA ALA A 25 11.83 30.70 -16.86
C ALA A 25 13.28 30.76 -16.33
N SER A 26 13.53 29.99 -15.28
CA SER A 26 14.89 29.74 -14.76
C SER A 26 15.58 28.67 -15.63
N PRO A 27 16.82 28.88 -16.09
CA PRO A 27 17.58 27.86 -16.80
C PRO A 27 17.94 26.73 -15.83
N THR A 28 17.33 25.57 -16.02
CA THR A 28 17.69 24.36 -15.28
C THR A 28 19.10 23.90 -15.67
N PRO A 29 20.02 23.68 -14.71
CA PRO A 29 21.32 23.11 -15.01
C PRO A 29 21.14 21.66 -15.46
N ARG A 30 21.43 21.38 -16.73
CA ARG A 30 21.49 20.02 -17.28
C ARG A 30 22.68 19.29 -16.66
N LEU A 31 22.41 18.38 -15.74
CA LEU A 31 23.43 17.43 -15.28
C LEU A 31 23.82 16.51 -16.45
N PRO A 32 25.12 16.18 -16.61
CA PRO A 32 25.58 15.24 -17.62
C PRO A 32 24.98 13.85 -17.36
N LEU A 33 24.32 13.31 -18.38
CA LEU A 33 23.79 11.95 -18.39
C LEU A 33 24.97 10.96 -18.52
N THR A 34 25.61 10.63 -17.40
CA THR A 34 26.58 9.52 -17.35
C THR A 34 25.82 8.22 -17.55
N ARG A 35 25.98 7.66 -18.75
CA ARG A 35 25.50 6.36 -19.18
C ARG A 35 26.05 5.28 -18.22
N PRO A 36 25.20 4.49 -17.53
CA PRO A 36 25.70 3.40 -16.71
C PRO A 36 26.42 2.37 -17.60
N PRO A 37 27.55 1.80 -17.14
CA PRO A 37 28.28 0.79 -17.90
C PRO A 37 27.45 -0.47 -18.08
N SER A 38 27.62 -1.07 -19.26
CA SER A 38 26.98 -2.30 -19.73
C SER A 38 27.03 -3.42 -18.69
N SER A 39 25.88 -4.02 -18.48
CA SER A 39 25.63 -5.13 -17.57
C SER A 39 26.54 -6.32 -17.87
N ILE A 40 27.34 -6.74 -16.90
CA ILE A 40 27.95 -8.07 -16.86
C ILE A 40 26.82 -9.05 -16.49
N PRO A 41 26.51 -10.07 -17.31
CA PRO A 41 25.62 -11.13 -16.87
C PRO A 41 26.38 -12.02 -15.89
N LEU A 42 26.22 -11.75 -14.60
CA LEU A 42 26.68 -12.65 -13.55
C LEU A 42 25.66 -13.81 -13.53
N LEU A 43 26.08 -14.95 -14.07
CA LEU A 43 25.33 -16.21 -14.01
C LEU A 43 25.27 -16.67 -12.56
N VAL A 44 24.42 -16.04 -11.75
CA VAL A 44 24.06 -16.57 -10.43
C VAL A 44 23.15 -17.74 -10.70
N GLN A 45 23.72 -18.93 -10.66
CA GLN A 45 23.01 -20.20 -10.59
C GLN A 45 22.19 -20.19 -9.29
N HIS A 46 21.00 -19.62 -9.37
CA HIS A 46 20.01 -19.75 -8.34
C HIS A 46 19.54 -21.20 -8.42
N ASN A 47 19.91 -22.00 -7.42
CA ASN A 47 19.08 -23.14 -7.04
C ASN A 47 17.72 -22.54 -6.66
N ALA A 48 16.85 -22.39 -7.66
CA ALA A 48 15.44 -22.22 -7.46
C ALA A 48 14.99 -23.49 -6.75
N VAL A 49 14.98 -23.46 -5.43
CA VAL A 49 14.15 -24.37 -4.67
C VAL A 49 12.75 -23.92 -5.03
N ASP A 50 12.20 -24.54 -6.08
CA ASP A 50 10.78 -24.56 -6.37
C ASP A 50 10.13 -25.28 -5.19
N THR A 51 10.01 -24.58 -4.07
CA THR A 51 8.93 -24.84 -3.12
C THR A 51 7.67 -24.57 -3.92
N ASN A 52 7.16 -25.63 -4.55
CA ASN A 52 5.80 -25.74 -5.05
C ASN A 52 4.88 -25.59 -3.83
N ILE A 53 4.74 -24.36 -3.35
CA ILE A 53 3.75 -23.99 -2.35
C ILE A 53 2.44 -24.13 -3.12
N SER A 54 1.84 -25.31 -3.03
CA SER A 54 0.52 -25.55 -3.58
C SER A 54 -0.37 -24.43 -3.05
N VAL A 55 -0.88 -23.59 -3.95
CA VAL A 55 -1.68 -22.37 -3.65
C VAL A 55 -3.03 -22.72 -3.00
N THR A 56 -3.19 -23.96 -2.55
CA THR A 56 -4.41 -24.66 -2.13
C THR A 56 -4.60 -24.68 -0.62
N SER A 57 -3.70 -24.12 0.18
CA SER A 57 -3.79 -24.16 1.66
C SER A 57 -4.29 -22.87 2.32
N PHE A 58 -4.78 -21.91 1.54
CA PHE A 58 -5.39 -20.70 2.11
C PHE A 58 -6.87 -20.97 2.41
N SER A 59 -7.25 -20.83 3.69
CA SER A 59 -8.65 -20.84 4.11
C SER A 59 -9.19 -19.41 4.07
N GLU A 60 -10.17 -19.18 3.19
CA GLU A 60 -10.89 -17.91 3.16
C GLU A 60 -11.80 -17.81 4.40
N VAL A 61 -11.76 -16.66 5.06
CA VAL A 61 -12.60 -16.36 6.23
C VAL A 61 -13.77 -15.50 5.78
N GLN A 62 -14.99 -15.98 5.98
CA GLN A 62 -16.20 -15.21 5.68
C GLN A 62 -16.34 -14.01 6.65
N PRO A 63 -16.88 -12.86 6.19
CA PRO A 63 -17.03 -11.67 7.04
C PRO A 63 -17.81 -11.91 8.33
N SER A 64 -18.79 -12.82 8.32
CA SER A 64 -19.56 -13.21 9.51
C SER A 64 -18.72 -13.93 10.56
N ALA A 65 -17.69 -14.67 10.16
CA ALA A 65 -16.77 -15.38 11.05
C ALA A 65 -15.58 -14.51 11.52
N LEU A 66 -15.43 -13.31 10.94
CA LEU A 66 -14.32 -12.40 11.24
C LEU A 66 -14.30 -12.03 12.72
N HIS A 67 -15.46 -11.73 13.31
CA HIS A 67 -15.54 -11.28 14.70
C HIS A 67 -14.95 -12.31 15.69
N ASN A 68 -15.26 -13.59 15.49
CA ASN A 68 -14.71 -14.68 16.31
C ASN A 68 -13.21 -14.84 16.09
N THR A 69 -12.73 -14.59 14.87
CA THR A 69 -11.31 -14.68 14.52
C THR A 69 -10.50 -13.55 15.16
N LEU A 70 -11.07 -12.33 15.23
CA LEU A 70 -10.46 -11.17 15.87
C LEU A 70 -10.40 -11.29 17.40
N ALA A 71 -11.34 -12.04 18.00
CA ALA A 71 -11.40 -12.24 19.45
C ALA A 71 -10.44 -13.32 19.95
N ALA A 72 -9.82 -14.10 19.06
CA ALA A 72 -8.89 -15.16 19.45
C ALA A 72 -7.50 -14.58 19.76
N ASP A 73 -6.99 -14.83 20.97
CA ASP A 73 -5.71 -14.30 21.45
C ASP A 73 -4.49 -14.84 20.68
N ASN A 74 -4.65 -15.97 20.00
CA ASN A 74 -3.57 -16.61 19.24
C ASN A 74 -3.59 -16.27 17.74
N THR A 75 -4.28 -15.21 17.34
CA THR A 75 -4.41 -14.80 15.94
C THR A 75 -3.56 -13.56 15.65
N LEU A 76 -2.63 -13.69 14.70
CA LEU A 76 -1.89 -12.55 14.14
C LEU A 76 -2.59 -12.05 12.87
N ILE A 77 -3.00 -10.78 12.87
CA ILE A 77 -3.64 -10.14 11.71
C ILE A 77 -2.63 -9.26 11.00
N LEU A 78 -2.53 -9.43 9.69
CA LEU A 78 -1.56 -8.73 8.85
C LEU A 78 -2.27 -7.90 7.79
N ASP A 79 -2.09 -6.58 7.82
CA ASP A 79 -2.66 -5.68 6.83
C ASP A 79 -1.60 -5.30 5.79
N ILE A 80 -1.76 -5.80 4.57
CA ILE A 80 -0.82 -5.59 3.48
C ILE A 80 -1.10 -4.33 2.64
N ARG A 81 -2.12 -3.54 3.01
CA ARG A 81 -2.46 -2.31 2.29
C ARG A 81 -1.37 -1.24 2.46
N PRO A 82 -1.35 -0.21 1.59
CA PRO A 82 -0.51 0.96 1.80
C PRO A 82 -0.76 1.61 3.16
N HIS A 83 0.30 2.15 3.78
CA HIS A 83 0.24 2.76 5.11
C HIS A 83 -0.84 3.86 5.24
N SER A 84 -1.09 4.62 4.17
CA SER A 84 -2.16 5.62 4.14
C SER A 84 -3.54 4.99 4.35
N ALA A 85 -3.85 3.88 3.70
CA ALA A 85 -5.13 3.18 3.84
C ALA A 85 -5.28 2.52 5.22
N TYR A 86 -4.19 1.96 5.77
CA TYR A 86 -4.18 1.42 7.14
C TYR A 86 -4.50 2.50 8.19
N THR A 87 -3.98 3.71 7.98
CA THR A 87 -4.18 4.83 8.92
C THR A 87 -5.60 5.37 8.89
N LEU A 88 -6.28 5.28 7.74
CA LEU A 88 -7.68 5.71 7.59
C LEU A 88 -8.69 4.75 8.24
N GLY A 89 -8.33 3.48 8.40
CA GLY A 89 -9.18 2.49 9.05
C GLY A 89 -8.54 1.13 9.03
N ARG A 90 -8.51 0.45 10.17
CA ARG A 90 -7.85 -0.85 10.36
C ARG A 90 -8.67 -1.78 11.22
N LEU A 91 -8.41 -3.07 11.07
CA LEU A 91 -8.88 -4.05 12.04
C LEU A 91 -8.12 -3.87 13.37
N PRO A 92 -8.78 -4.12 14.52
CA PRO A 92 -8.10 -4.16 15.80
C PRO A 92 -6.92 -5.13 15.77
N ASN A 93 -5.81 -4.75 16.41
CA ASN A 93 -4.60 -5.57 16.54
C ASN A 93 -3.90 -5.96 15.21
N ALA A 94 -4.33 -5.40 14.06
CA ALA A 94 -3.67 -5.66 12.79
C ALA A 94 -2.32 -4.95 12.69
N LEU A 95 -1.29 -5.68 12.24
CA LEU A 95 0.04 -5.15 11.98
C LEU A 95 0.13 -4.66 10.52
N PRO A 96 0.52 -3.39 10.27
CA PRO A 96 0.68 -2.90 8.92
C PRO A 96 1.98 -3.43 8.31
N MET A 97 1.88 -3.98 7.10
CA MET A 97 3.03 -4.34 6.29
C MET A 97 2.88 -3.81 4.86
N SER A 98 3.41 -2.62 4.62
CA SER A 98 3.66 -2.16 3.26
C SER A 98 4.98 -2.76 2.78
N VAL A 99 4.93 -3.96 2.19
CA VAL A 99 6.12 -4.61 1.65
C VAL A 99 6.30 -4.16 0.20
N PRO A 100 7.41 -3.48 -0.15
CA PRO A 100 7.78 -3.27 -1.54
C PRO A 100 7.91 -4.65 -2.21
N SER A 101 7.32 -4.81 -3.40
CA SER A 101 7.41 -6.06 -4.17
C SER A 101 8.86 -6.49 -4.48
N THR A 102 9.82 -5.57 -4.36
CA THR A 102 11.26 -5.79 -4.46
C THR A 102 11.87 -6.53 -3.27
N LEU A 103 11.24 -6.47 -2.08
CA LEU A 103 11.67 -7.25 -0.91
C LEU A 103 11.13 -8.68 -0.97
N LEU A 104 9.89 -8.87 -1.43
CA LEU A 104 9.31 -10.21 -1.64
C LEU A 104 10.09 -11.05 -2.66
N LYS A 105 10.74 -10.39 -3.63
CA LYS A 105 11.57 -11.05 -4.65
C LYS A 105 13.00 -11.35 -4.19
N ARG A 106 13.43 -10.89 -3.00
CA ARG A 106 14.77 -11.21 -2.52
C ARG A 106 14.81 -12.64 -1.98
N PRO A 107 15.73 -13.48 -2.45
CA PRO A 107 15.97 -14.77 -1.80
C PRO A 107 16.32 -14.54 -0.33
N GLY A 108 15.56 -15.17 0.58
CA GLY A 108 15.74 -15.05 2.03
C GLY A 108 14.86 -14.04 2.76
N PHE A 109 13.98 -13.29 2.08
CA PHE A 109 13.00 -12.43 2.77
C PHE A 109 11.78 -13.24 3.24
N SER A 110 11.80 -13.69 4.49
CA SER A 110 10.66 -14.37 5.13
C SER A 110 9.77 -13.38 5.89
N LEU A 111 8.51 -13.26 5.47
CA LEU A 111 7.50 -12.46 6.17
C LEU A 111 7.28 -12.96 7.60
N ARG A 112 7.34 -14.28 7.81
CA ARG A 112 7.18 -14.91 9.11
C ARG A 112 8.26 -14.45 10.10
N LEU A 113 9.52 -14.37 9.65
CA LEU A 113 10.62 -13.91 10.50
C LEU A 113 10.45 -12.46 10.92
N ARG A 114 10.03 -11.59 9.98
CA ARG A 114 9.81 -10.16 10.27
C ARG A 114 8.68 -9.95 11.28
N ALA A 115 7.58 -10.70 11.14
CA ALA A 115 6.47 -10.64 12.08
C ALA A 115 6.88 -11.09 13.50
N LEU A 116 7.68 -12.15 13.62
CA LEU A 116 8.16 -12.65 14.91
C LEU A 116 9.14 -11.71 15.61
N THR A 117 10.01 -11.01 14.88
CA THR A 117 10.98 -10.07 15.50
C THR A 117 10.38 -8.77 16.00
N LEU A 118 9.11 -8.48 15.64
CA LEU A 118 8.45 -7.24 16.04
C LEU A 118 7.73 -7.34 17.39
N PHE A 119 7.64 -8.54 17.98
CA PHE A 119 7.01 -8.77 19.28
C PHE A 119 7.87 -9.75 20.11
N PRO A 120 8.64 -9.27 21.12
CA PRO A 120 9.32 -10.13 22.09
C PRO A 120 8.35 -10.79 23.08
#